data_AF-A0A2V6X366-F1
#
_entry.id   AF-A0A2V6X366-F1
#
_cell.length_a   1.000
_cell.length_b   1.000
_cell.length_c   1.000
_cell.angle_alpha   90.00
_cell.angle_beta   90.00
_cell.angle_gamma   90.00
#
_symmetry.space_group_name_H-M   'P 1'
#
loop_
_entity.id
_entity.type
_entity.pdbx_description
1 polymer ?
#
loop_
_entity_poly.entity_id
_entity_poly.type
_entity_poly.pdbx_seq_one_letter_code
_entity_poly.pdbx_strand_id
1 'polypeptide(L)'
;MEETHFRAIWLSDIHLGTRSCKAGALLDFLDACDCEYLYLVGDVIDFWKLKRAPYWPQIHSDVIRKVLSKAHAGTIVTFVPGNHDVRHGVSF
;
A
#
# COMPACT_ATOMS: atom_id res chain seq x y z
N MET A 1 -8.78 1.16 -20.89
CA MET A 1 -7.62 0.28 -21.18
C MET A 1 -7.95 -1.06 -20.58
N GLU A 2 -7.59 -2.16 -21.23
CA GLU A 2 -7.83 -3.50 -20.71
C GLU A 2 -6.90 -3.70 -19.50
N GLU A 3 -7.45 -3.93 -18.31
CA GLU A 3 -6.65 -4.13 -17.10
C GLU A 3 -5.86 -5.43 -17.24
N THR A 4 -4.56 -5.38 -16.96
CA THR A 4 -3.73 -6.59 -17.02
C THR A 4 -4.01 -7.44 -15.77
N HIS A 5 -4.55 -8.64 -15.97
CA HIS A 5 -4.87 -9.54 -14.87
C HIS A 5 -3.66 -10.39 -14.46
N PHE A 6 -3.37 -10.42 -13.16
CA PHE A 6 -2.36 -11.27 -12.55
C PHE A 6 -3.00 -12.18 -11.52
N ARG A 7 -2.52 -13.43 -11.40
CA ARG A 7 -2.96 -14.29 -10.29
C ARG A 7 -2.59 -13.68 -8.93
N ALA A 8 -1.39 -13.13 -8.79
CA ALA A 8 -0.95 -12.51 -7.55
C ALA A 8 0.02 -11.35 -7.81
N ILE A 9 -0.06 -10.31 -6.98
CA ILE A 9 0.84 -9.15 -6.97
C ILE A 9 1.48 -9.04 -5.58
N TRP A 10 2.78 -8.76 -5.55
CA TRP A 10 3.56 -8.53 -4.34
C TRP A 10 4.17 -7.13 -4.40
N LEU A 11 3.91 -6.32 -3.38
CA LEU A 11 4.46 -4.98 -3.23
C LEU A 11 5.17 -4.89 -1.88
N SER A 12 6.40 -4.37 -1.87
CA SER A 12 7.17 -4.15 -0.65
C SER A 12 7.76 -2.75 -0.59
N ASP A 13 8.14 -2.33 0.62
CA ASP A 13 8.95 -1.12 0.87
C ASP A 13 8.36 0.15 0.23
N ILE A 14 7.04 0.29 0.31
CA ILE A 14 6.30 1.38 -0.35
C ILE A 14 6.59 2.72 0.37
N HIS A 15 6.69 2.69 1.71
CA HIS A 15 6.96 3.84 2.56
C HIS A 15 6.01 5.04 2.31
N LEU A 16 4.69 4.82 2.27
CA LEU A 16 3.71 5.90 2.29
C LEU A 16 3.96 6.80 3.52
N GLY A 17 3.87 8.12 3.33
CA GLY A 17 4.20 9.09 4.39
C GLY A 17 5.64 9.60 4.32
N THR A 18 6.39 9.21 3.28
CA THR A 18 7.74 9.73 3.00
C THR A 18 7.78 10.52 1.70
N ARG A 19 8.65 11.54 1.62
CA ARG A 19 8.83 12.36 0.40
C ARG A 19 9.42 11.58 -0.77
N SER A 20 10.14 10.50 -0.50
CA SER A 20 10.74 9.62 -1.49
C SER A 20 9.76 8.61 -2.09
N CYS A 21 8.57 8.46 -1.50
CA CYS A 21 7.56 7.51 -1.98
C CYS A 21 7.09 7.88 -3.39
N LYS A 22 7.18 6.93 -4.32
CA LYS A 22 6.69 7.06 -5.70
C LYS A 22 5.18 6.76 -5.78
N ALA A 23 4.37 7.43 -4.97
CA ALA A 23 2.95 7.12 -4.82
C ALA A 23 2.14 7.28 -6.11
N GLY A 24 2.50 8.22 -6.99
CA GLY A 24 1.86 8.37 -8.30
C GLY A 24 2.04 7.12 -9.17
N ALA A 25 3.30 6.67 -9.34
CA ALA A 25 3.60 5.47 -10.12
C ALA A 25 2.95 4.20 -9.52
N LEU A 26 2.85 4.13 -8.19
CA LEU A 26 2.14 3.04 -7.53
C LEU A 26 0.63 3.09 -7.81
N LEU A 27 0.01 4.27 -7.74
CA LEU A 27 -1.41 4.41 -8.06
C LEU A 27 -1.69 4.03 -9.51
N ASP A 28 -0.87 4.53 -10.46
CA ASP A 28 -0.99 4.20 -11.88
C ASP A 28 -0.87 2.68 -12.12
N PHE A 29 0.07 2.02 -11.43
CA PHE A 29 0.23 0.57 -11.49
C PHE A 29 -1.01 -0.17 -10.97
N LEU A 30 -1.55 0.25 -9.82
CA LEU A 30 -2.75 -0.34 -9.23
C LEU A 30 -4.01 -0.09 -10.07
N ASP A 31 -4.04 0.99 -10.85
CA ASP A 31 -5.12 1.28 -11.82
C ASP A 31 -5.01 0.45 -13.09
N ALA A 32 -3.79 0.12 -13.53
CA ALA A 32 -3.56 -0.64 -14.76
C ALA A 32 -3.67 -2.17 -14.60
N CYS A 33 -3.68 -2.67 -13.37
CA CYS A 33 -3.60 -4.09 -13.07
C CYS A 33 -4.76 -4.57 -12.20
N ASP A 34 -5.15 -5.83 -12.35
CA ASP A 34 -6.03 -6.53 -11.42
C ASP A 34 -5.41 -7.83 -10.89
N CYS A 35 -5.86 -8.29 -9.72
CA CYS A 35 -5.37 -9.53 -9.15
C CYS A 35 -6.30 -10.23 -8.16
N GLU A 36 -6.20 -11.55 -8.08
CA GLU A 36 -6.85 -12.36 -7.04
C GLU A 36 -6.20 -12.15 -5.67
N TYR A 37 -4.87 -12.05 -5.61
CA TYR A 37 -4.11 -11.88 -4.36
C TYR A 37 -3.19 -10.66 -4.43
N LEU A 38 -3.32 -9.76 -3.45
CA LEU A 38 -2.42 -8.62 -3.27
C LEU A 38 -1.68 -8.73 -1.94
N TYR A 39 -0.38 -8.98 -2.00
CA TYR A 39 0.50 -9.05 -0.84
C TYR A 39 1.21 -7.71 -0.64
N LEU A 40 0.93 -7.05 0.48
CA LEU A 40 1.59 -5.83 0.92
C LEU A 40 2.60 -6.20 2.01
N VAL A 41 3.88 -6.27 1.66
CA VAL A 41 4.93 -6.89 2.48
C VAL A 41 5.94 -5.85 2.95
N GLY A 42 5.91 -5.52 4.23
CA GLY A 42 6.92 -4.66 4.85
C GLY A 42 6.75 -3.17 4.52
N ASP A 43 6.87 -2.35 5.57
CA ASP A 43 7.05 -0.89 5.53
C ASP A 43 6.15 -0.15 4.53
N VAL A 44 4.88 -0.56 4.45
CA VAL A 44 3.89 0.00 3.53
C VAL A 44 3.58 1.45 3.90
N ILE A 45 3.50 1.75 5.20
CA ILE A 45 3.27 3.08 5.76
C ILE A 45 4.39 3.40 6.76
N ASP A 46 5.04 4.55 6.63
CA ASP A 46 6.02 5.01 7.62
C ASP A 46 5.31 5.78 8.76
N PHE A 47 4.80 5.04 9.75
CA PHE A 47 4.12 5.62 10.91
C PHE A 47 5.04 6.46 11.81
N TRP A 48 6.35 6.19 11.80
CA TRP A 48 7.33 6.91 12.63
C TRP A 48 7.53 8.33 12.15
N LYS A 49 7.72 8.50 10.84
CA LYS A 49 7.85 9.84 10.26
C LYS A 49 6.54 10.61 10.37
N LEU A 50 5.39 9.95 10.20
CA LEU A 50 4.08 10.59 10.33
C LEU A 50 3.86 11.20 11.74
N LYS A 51 4.32 10.53 12.80
CA LYS A 51 4.24 11.04 14.19
C LYS A 51 5.17 12.22 14.47
N ARG A 52 6.32 12.31 13.79
CA ARG A 52 7.36 13.33 14.06
C ARG A 52 7.28 14.56 13.18
N ALA A 53 6.92 14.38 11.91
CA ALA A 53 6.78 15.44 10.92
C ALA A 53 5.73 14.99 9.89
N PRO A 54 4.45 15.33 10.08
CA PRO A 54 3.38 14.79 9.25
C PRO A 54 3.57 15.23 7.80
N TYR A 55 3.81 14.25 6.94
CA TYR A 55 3.85 14.41 5.48
C TYR A 55 2.87 13.40 4.89
N TRP A 56 1.70 13.88 4.49
CA TRP A 56 0.65 13.02 3.96
C TRP A 56 -0.11 13.72 2.82
N PRO A 57 0.51 13.82 1.62
CA PRO A 57 -0.18 14.35 0.45
C PRO A 57 -1.38 13.48 0.06
N GLN A 58 -2.36 14.08 -0.60
CA GLN A 58 -3.60 13.41 -1.03
C GLN A 58 -3.35 12.09 -1.78
N ILE A 59 -2.32 12.06 -2.65
CA ILE A 59 -1.94 10.88 -3.44
C ILE A 59 -1.66 9.63 -2.57
N HIS A 60 -1.18 9.78 -1.33
CA HIS A 60 -1.01 8.64 -0.42
C HIS A 60 -2.35 8.06 0.02
N SER A 61 -3.33 8.93 0.30
CA SER A 61 -4.69 8.49 0.62
C SER A 61 -5.34 7.82 -0.58
N ASP A 62 -5.06 8.28 -1.79
CA ASP A 62 -5.61 7.71 -3.02
C ASP A 62 -5.10 6.29 -3.27
N VAL A 63 -3.82 6.01 -3.00
CA VAL A 63 -3.26 4.64 -3.00
C VAL A 63 -4.00 3.75 -2.00
N ILE A 64 -4.20 4.20 -0.76
CA ILE A 64 -4.92 3.42 0.25
C ILE A 64 -6.37 3.15 -0.20
N ARG A 65 -7.06 4.15 -0.72
CA ARG A 65 -8.43 3.98 -1.24
C ARG A 65 -8.47 3.00 -2.41
N LYS A 66 -7.48 3.02 -3.32
CA LYS A 66 -7.42 2.06 -4.43
C LYS A 66 -7.24 0.63 -3.94
N VAL A 67 -6.36 0.39 -2.97
CA VAL A 67 -6.20 -0.93 -2.32
C VAL A 67 -7.50 -1.39 -1.67
N LEU A 68 -8.17 -0.52 -0.91
CA LEU A 68 -9.46 -0.85 -0.27
C LEU A 68 -10.56 -1.13 -1.30
N SER A 69 -10.58 -0.38 -2.40
CA SER A 69 -11.52 -0.61 -3.50
C SER A 69 -11.30 -1.97 -4.15
N LYS A 70 -10.05 -2.40 -4.34
CA LYS A 70 -9.74 -3.75 -4.85
C LYS A 70 -10.15 -4.84 -3.87
N ALA A 71 -9.90 -4.64 -2.58
CA ALA A 71 -10.39 -5.55 -1.54
C ALA A 71 -11.91 -5.70 -1.59
N HIS A 72 -12.64 -4.58 -1.75
CA HIS A 72 -14.10 -4.59 -1.88
C HIS A 72 -14.58 -5.30 -3.16
N ALA A 73 -13.81 -5.23 -4.24
CA ALA A 73 -14.09 -5.91 -5.51
C ALA A 73 -13.75 -7.42 -5.49
N GLY A 74 -13.12 -7.93 -4.43
CA GLY A 74 -12.85 -9.36 -4.24
C GLY A 74 -11.37 -9.75 -4.22
N THR A 75 -10.44 -8.81 -4.42
CA THR A 75 -9.01 -9.08 -4.24
C THR A 75 -8.71 -9.45 -2.78
N ILE A 76 -8.02 -10.55 -2.55
CA ILE A 76 -7.55 -10.96 -1.22
C ILE A 76 -6.29 -10.15 -0.89
N VAL A 77 -6.45 -9.12 -0.06
CA VAL A 77 -5.34 -8.28 0.40
C VAL A 77 -4.74 -8.85 1.68
N THR A 78 -3.47 -9.23 1.64
CA THR A 78 -2.69 -9.69 2.80
C THR A 78 -1.64 -8.66 3.14
N PHE A 79 -1.69 -8.12 4.36
CA PHE A 79 -0.67 -7.20 4.88
C PHE A 79 0.28 -7.94 5.82
N VAL A 80 1.57 -7.84 5.53
CA VAL A 80 2.65 -8.34 6.40
C VAL A 80 3.40 -7.11 6.93
N PRO A 81 3.31 -6.80 8.23
CA PRO A 81 3.92 -5.60 8.79
C PRO A 81 5.45 -5.64 8.70
N GLY A 82 6.07 -4.49 8.44
CA GLY A 82 7.52 -4.33 8.42
C GLY A 82 8.10 -3.79 9.73
N ASN A 83 9.40 -3.51 9.73
CA ASN A 83 10.13 -3.01 10.91
C ASN A 83 9.61 -1.66 11.38
N HIS A 84 9.17 -0.80 10.46
CA HIS A 84 8.60 0.50 10.78
C HIS A 84 7.15 0.42 11.28
N ASP A 85 6.49 -0.73 11.18
CA ASP A 85 5.09 -0.88 11.58
C ASP A 85 4.93 -1.45 13.01
N VAL A 86 5.97 -2.08 13.59
CA VAL A 86 5.80 -3.02 14.71
C VAL A 86 6.12 -2.50 16.12
N ARG A 87 6.74 -1.32 16.34
CA ARG A 87 6.84 -0.80 17.73
C ARG A 87 5.66 0.08 18.10
N HIS A 88 4.51 -0.54 18.34
CA HIS A 88 3.75 -0.45 19.58
C HIS A 88 2.80 -1.66 19.57
N GLY A 89 2.96 -2.52 20.57
CA GLY A 89 2.39 -3.86 20.57
C GLY A 89 0.88 -3.86 20.35
N VAL A 90 0.48 -4.57 19.30
CA VAL A 90 -0.80 -5.27 19.23
C VAL A 90 -0.50 -6.57 18.49
N SER A 91 -0.55 -7.68 19.22
CA SER A 91 -0.68 -9.01 18.62
C SER A 91 -2.13 -9.13 18.12
N PHE A 92 -2.32 -9.73 16.95
CA PHE A 92 -3.62 -10.02 16.34
C PHE A 92 -4.62 -10.62 17.33
#